data_AF-A0A0Q7AZ58-F1
#
_entry.id   AF-A0A0Q7AZ58-F1
#
_cell.length_a   1.000
_cell.length_b   1.000
_cell.length_c   1.000
_cell.angle_alpha   90.00
_cell.angle_beta   90.00
_cell.angle_gamma   90.00
#
_symmetry.space_group_name_H-M   'P 1'
#
loop_
_entity.id
_entity.type
_entity.pdbx_description
1 polymer ?
#
loop_
_entity_poly.entity_id
_entity_poly.type
_entity_poly.pdbx_seq_one_letter_code
_entity_poly.pdbx_strand_id
1 'polypeptide(L)'
;MNGLLSAVTELSRSQLVLRVLIFLGPVVAVLAAGPAGRWPTWWVALGIVVLAGAFAAMPESAVGAAVMLAVLAWWAGALDDGLHPAVLVAATGLLVAHLAALLAGYGPDRMPVDPALVRLWVRRGALLLLGVPLVWGLALALRGQPEQPGIWVVGVMAGLVATVAAAVALT
;
A
#
# COMPACT_ATOMS: atom_id res chain seq x y z
N MET A 1 22.79 -13.67 -12.86
CA MET A 1 21.45 -14.13 -13.31
C MET A 1 21.04 -15.47 -12.71
N ASN A 2 21.94 -16.46 -12.58
CA ASN A 2 21.58 -17.79 -12.03
C ASN A 2 21.08 -17.77 -10.58
N GLY A 3 21.61 -16.87 -9.73
CA GLY A 3 21.20 -16.79 -8.31
C GLY A 3 19.77 -16.27 -8.07
N LEU A 4 19.24 -15.44 -8.98
CA LEU A 4 17.89 -14.90 -8.87
C LEU A 4 16.84 -15.96 -9.23
N LEU A 5 17.12 -16.75 -10.27
CA LEU A 5 16.26 -17.86 -10.68
C LEU A 5 16.24 -18.96 -9.61
N SER A 6 17.39 -19.28 -8.99
CA SER A 6 17.43 -20.25 -7.88
C SER A 6 16.63 -19.76 -6.67
N ALA A 7 16.75 -18.48 -6.30
CA ALA A 7 15.98 -17.90 -5.19
C ALA A 7 14.47 -18.01 -5.43
N VAL A 8 14.00 -17.79 -6.68
CA VAL A 8 12.58 -17.93 -7.02
C VAL A 8 12.11 -19.38 -6.95
N THR A 9 12.93 -20.34 -7.38
CA THR A 9 12.56 -21.77 -7.33
C THR A 9 12.49 -22.32 -5.91
N GLU A 10 13.12 -21.67 -4.94
CA GLU A 10 13.06 -22.04 -3.54
C GLU A 10 11.82 -21.48 -2.82
N LEU A 11 11.08 -20.56 -3.43
CA LEU A 11 9.87 -20.01 -2.81
C LEU A 11 8.77 -21.07 -2.76
N SER A 12 8.11 -21.18 -1.61
CA SER A 12 6.81 -21.83 -1.54
C SER A 12 5.80 -21.08 -2.44
N ARG A 13 4.78 -21.78 -2.93
CA ARG A 13 3.73 -21.16 -3.78
C ARG A 13 3.06 -19.97 -3.09
N SER A 14 2.80 -20.07 -1.78
CA SER A 14 2.23 -18.97 -1.00
C SER A 14 3.16 -17.76 -0.96
N GLN A 15 4.46 -17.98 -0.77
CA GLN A 15 5.44 -16.90 -0.79
C GLN A 15 5.49 -16.25 -2.17
N LEU A 16 5.53 -17.03 -3.25
CA LEU A 16 5.49 -16.49 -4.62
C LEU A 16 4.26 -15.57 -4.84
N VAL A 17 3.08 -15.99 -4.40
CA VAL A 17 1.87 -15.16 -4.49
C VAL A 17 2.02 -13.86 -3.71
N LEU A 18 2.57 -13.90 -2.49
CA LEU A 18 2.83 -12.68 -1.71
C LEU A 18 3.80 -11.75 -2.43
N ARG A 19 4.89 -12.26 -3.01
CA ARG A 19 5.86 -11.47 -3.78
C ARG A 19 5.21 -10.76 -4.97
N VAL A 20 4.32 -11.45 -5.68
CA VAL A 20 3.52 -10.86 -6.77
C VAL A 20 2.61 -9.76 -6.26
N LEU A 21 1.93 -9.96 -5.12
CA LEU A 21 1.07 -8.94 -4.53
C LEU A 21 1.84 -7.70 -4.07
N ILE A 22 3.02 -7.89 -3.45
CA ILE A 22 3.92 -6.80 -3.04
C ILE A 22 4.35 -5.99 -4.26
N PHE A 23 4.70 -6.65 -5.36
CA PHE A 23 5.08 -5.98 -6.61
C PHE A 23 3.91 -5.24 -7.26
N LEU A 24 2.74 -5.89 -7.39
CA LEU A 24 1.60 -5.32 -8.10
C LEU A 24 0.98 -4.13 -7.37
N GLY A 25 0.98 -4.11 -6.03
CA GLY A 25 0.32 -3.04 -5.27
C GLY A 25 0.78 -1.63 -5.64
N PRO A 26 2.07 -1.30 -5.56
CA PRO A 26 2.59 0.02 -5.95
C PRO A 26 2.39 0.33 -7.44
N VAL A 27 2.57 -0.66 -8.32
CA VAL A 27 2.41 -0.49 -9.78
C VAL A 27 0.96 -0.13 -10.11
N VAL A 28 -0.01 -0.90 -9.59
CA VAL A 28 -1.44 -0.62 -9.75
C VAL A 28 -1.78 0.74 -9.14
N ALA A 29 -1.23 1.06 -7.96
CA ALA A 29 -1.52 2.31 -7.28
C ALA A 29 -1.08 3.55 -8.10
N VAL A 30 0.06 3.50 -8.77
CA VAL A 30 0.52 4.61 -9.62
C VAL A 30 -0.28 4.67 -10.93
N LEU A 31 -0.56 3.52 -11.56
CA LEU A 31 -1.32 3.47 -12.81
C LEU A 31 -2.80 3.82 -12.63
N ALA A 32 -3.35 3.68 -11.42
CA ALA A 32 -4.72 4.07 -11.11
C ALA A 32 -4.99 5.57 -11.33
N ALA A 33 -3.95 6.42 -11.40
CA ALA A 33 -4.11 7.83 -11.77
C ALA A 33 -4.46 8.03 -13.27
N GLY A 34 -4.23 7.02 -14.12
CA GLY A 34 -4.47 7.07 -15.56
C GLY A 34 -5.91 7.41 -15.96
N PRO A 35 -6.93 6.70 -15.45
CA PRO A 35 -8.34 7.05 -15.66
C PRO A 35 -8.73 8.48 -15.24
N ALA A 36 -7.97 9.11 -14.34
CA ALA A 36 -8.14 10.52 -13.96
C ALA A 36 -7.44 11.50 -14.94
N GLY A 37 -6.93 11.00 -16.07
CA GLY A 37 -6.17 11.78 -17.06
C GLY A 37 -4.73 12.07 -16.65
N ARG A 38 -4.22 11.45 -15.57
CA ARG A 38 -2.90 11.74 -14.99
C ARG A 38 -2.01 10.51 -14.98
N TRP A 39 -1.70 10.03 -16.18
CA TRP A 39 -0.77 8.93 -16.34
C TRP A 39 0.64 9.31 -15.85
N PRO A 40 1.36 8.40 -15.18
CA PRO A 40 2.77 8.61 -14.89
C PRO A 40 3.57 8.75 -16.19
N THR A 41 4.59 9.58 -16.15
CA THR A 41 5.60 9.56 -17.20
C THR A 41 6.30 8.19 -17.20
N TRP A 42 6.77 7.76 -18.36
CA TRP A 42 7.33 6.41 -18.53
C TRP A 42 8.50 6.13 -17.56
N TRP A 43 9.31 7.15 -17.23
CA TRP A 43 10.44 7.01 -16.32
C TRP A 43 10.00 6.92 -14.86
N VAL A 44 8.92 7.60 -14.45
CA VAL A 44 8.30 7.40 -13.12
C VAL A 44 7.77 5.99 -13.02
N ALA A 45 7.01 5.53 -14.03
CA ALA A 45 6.48 4.17 -14.07
C ALA A 45 7.60 3.13 -13.99
N LEU A 46 8.69 3.30 -14.74
CA LEU A 46 9.85 2.42 -14.69
C LEU A 46 10.52 2.43 -13.31
N GLY A 47 10.73 3.62 -12.72
CA GLY A 47 11.30 3.74 -11.38
C GLY A 47 10.47 3.01 -10.32
N ILE A 48 9.14 3.15 -10.39
CA ILE A 48 8.20 2.44 -9.50
C ILE A 48 8.25 0.93 -9.73
N VAL A 49 8.31 0.46 -10.97
CA VAL A 49 8.45 -0.97 -11.28
C VAL A 49 9.74 -1.54 -10.68
N VAL A 50 10.86 -0.84 -10.83
CA VAL A 50 12.15 -1.28 -10.27
C VAL A 50 12.10 -1.31 -8.74
N LEU A 51 11.59 -0.24 -8.13
CA LEU A 51 11.44 -0.15 -6.68
C LEU A 51 10.48 -1.20 -6.13
N ALA A 52 9.35 -1.45 -6.79
CA ALA A 52 8.39 -2.48 -6.43
C ALA A 52 9.01 -3.89 -6.55
N GLY A 53 9.88 -4.12 -7.54
CA GLY A 53 10.66 -5.35 -7.64
C GLY A 53 11.63 -5.53 -6.47
N ALA A 54 12.32 -4.46 -6.06
CA ALA A 54 13.20 -4.48 -4.89
C ALA A 54 12.42 -4.71 -3.59
N PHE A 55 11.25 -4.08 -3.44
CA PHE A 55 10.36 -4.29 -2.29
C PHE A 55 9.83 -5.73 -2.26
N ALA A 56 9.41 -6.27 -3.40
CA ALA A 56 9.01 -7.66 -3.50
C ALA A 56 10.15 -8.61 -3.15
N ALA A 57 11.40 -8.31 -3.50
CA ALA A 57 12.56 -9.12 -3.11
C ALA A 57 12.88 -9.01 -1.60
N MET A 58 12.67 -7.84 -0.99
CA MET A 58 13.04 -7.52 0.41
C MET A 58 11.85 -6.89 1.17
N PRO A 59 10.86 -7.68 1.61
CA PRO A 59 9.59 -7.18 2.12
C PRO A 59 9.73 -6.44 3.46
N GLU A 60 10.65 -6.88 4.30
CA GLU A 60 10.92 -6.31 5.64
C GLU A 60 11.97 -5.18 5.62
N SER A 61 12.27 -4.62 4.44
CA SER A 61 13.29 -3.58 4.30
C SER A 61 12.70 -2.16 4.25
N ALA A 62 13.54 -1.17 4.56
CA ALA A 62 13.19 0.24 4.40
C ALA A 62 12.80 0.62 2.95
N VAL A 63 13.17 -0.22 1.97
CA VAL A 63 12.77 -0.04 0.56
C VAL A 63 11.25 -0.03 0.44
N GLY A 64 10.54 -0.91 1.15
CA GLY A 64 9.08 -0.96 1.11
C GLY A 64 8.42 0.36 1.51
N ALA A 65 8.87 0.94 2.61
CA ALA A 65 8.42 2.26 3.04
C ALA A 65 8.74 3.35 2.00
N ALA A 66 9.96 3.33 1.44
CA ALA A 66 10.36 4.27 0.41
C ALA A 66 9.47 4.17 -0.85
N VAL A 67 9.10 2.96 -1.30
CA VAL A 67 8.19 2.76 -2.43
C VAL A 67 6.81 3.34 -2.12
N MET A 68 6.25 3.05 -0.95
CA MET A 68 4.93 3.57 -0.55
C MET A 68 4.94 5.10 -0.49
N LEU A 69 5.98 5.70 0.07
CA LEU A 69 6.15 7.15 0.11
C LEU A 69 6.32 7.76 -1.29
N ALA A 70 7.02 7.08 -2.20
CA ALA A 70 7.16 7.52 -3.58
C ALA A 70 5.80 7.52 -4.32
N VAL A 71 4.98 6.48 -4.12
CA VAL A 71 3.60 6.45 -4.66
C VAL A 71 2.75 7.57 -4.06
N LEU A 72 2.85 7.80 -2.75
CA LEU A 72 2.13 8.88 -2.09
C LEU A 72 2.55 10.27 -2.63
N ALA A 73 3.85 10.50 -2.78
CA ALA A 73 4.39 11.74 -3.34
C ALA A 73 3.94 11.95 -4.79
N TRP A 74 3.91 10.88 -5.60
CA TRP A 74 3.34 10.93 -6.95
C TRP A 74 1.89 11.40 -6.93
N TRP A 75 1.03 10.79 -6.09
CA TRP A 75 -0.38 11.17 -5.98
C TRP A 75 -0.57 12.60 -5.46
N ALA A 76 0.26 13.04 -4.52
CA ALA A 76 0.22 14.41 -3.99
C ALA A 76 0.56 15.47 -5.06
N GLY A 77 1.45 15.17 -5.99
CA GLY A 77 1.78 16.06 -7.11
C GLY A 77 0.86 15.89 -8.33
N ALA A 78 0.26 14.72 -8.50
CA ALA A 78 -0.50 14.38 -9.70
C ALA A 78 -1.94 14.93 -9.69
N LEU A 79 -2.60 15.10 -8.54
CA LEU A 79 -4.01 15.55 -8.53
C LEU A 79 -4.16 16.98 -8.01
N ASP A 80 -4.74 17.84 -8.85
CA ASP A 80 -5.05 19.23 -8.49
C ASP A 80 -6.26 19.33 -7.53
N ASP A 81 -7.19 18.38 -7.57
CA ASP A 81 -8.39 18.36 -6.71
C ASP A 81 -8.44 17.22 -5.69
N GLY A 82 -7.44 16.32 -5.68
CA GLY A 82 -7.18 15.29 -4.67
C GLY A 82 -8.27 14.23 -4.42
N LEU A 83 -9.44 14.33 -5.07
CA LEU A 83 -10.66 13.61 -4.67
C LEU A 83 -11.18 12.63 -5.72
N HIS A 84 -10.42 12.38 -6.79
CA HIS A 84 -10.83 11.40 -7.79
C HIS A 84 -10.96 9.99 -7.16
N PRO A 85 -12.06 9.24 -7.40
CA PRO A 85 -12.31 7.92 -6.77
C PRO A 85 -11.19 6.89 -6.99
N ALA A 86 -10.36 7.07 -8.02
CA ALA A 86 -9.21 6.22 -8.27
C ALA A 86 -8.20 6.18 -7.11
N VAL A 87 -8.19 7.17 -6.21
CA VAL A 87 -7.38 7.15 -4.99
C VAL A 87 -7.73 5.96 -4.09
N LEU A 88 -8.99 5.49 -4.14
CA LEU A 88 -9.44 4.31 -3.40
C LEU A 88 -8.72 3.04 -3.89
N VAL A 89 -8.52 2.93 -5.21
CA VAL A 89 -7.78 1.82 -5.83
C VAL A 89 -6.31 1.88 -5.42
N ALA A 90 -5.71 3.07 -5.44
CA ALA A 90 -4.33 3.27 -5.02
C ALA A 90 -4.12 2.89 -3.55
N ALA A 91 -4.96 3.40 -2.64
CA ALA A 91 -4.91 3.05 -1.22
C ALA A 91 -5.09 1.54 -0.99
N THR A 92 -6.02 0.90 -1.72
CA THR A 92 -6.22 -0.55 -1.64
C THR A 92 -4.96 -1.31 -2.09
N GLY A 93 -4.37 -0.92 -3.22
CA GLY A 93 -3.15 -1.56 -3.74
C GLY A 93 -1.97 -1.46 -2.77
N LEU A 94 -1.78 -0.28 -2.15
CA LEU A 94 -0.73 -0.07 -1.15
C LEU A 94 -0.98 -0.90 0.12
N LEU A 95 -2.22 -0.96 0.62
CA LEU A 95 -2.56 -1.78 1.78
C LEU A 95 -2.34 -3.27 1.52
N VAL A 96 -2.76 -3.76 0.35
CA VAL A 96 -2.54 -5.17 -0.05
C VAL A 96 -1.04 -5.49 -0.11
N ALA A 97 -0.22 -4.62 -0.71
CA ALA A 97 1.23 -4.82 -0.73
C ALA A 97 1.84 -4.81 0.67
N HIS A 98 1.40 -3.90 1.55
CA HIS A 98 1.85 -3.84 2.93
C HIS A 98 1.53 -5.13 3.71
N LEU A 99 0.28 -5.59 3.64
CA LEU A 99 -0.14 -6.82 4.31
C LEU A 99 0.57 -8.06 3.74
N ALA A 100 0.78 -8.09 2.42
CA ALA A 100 1.52 -9.17 1.78
C ALA A 100 2.99 -9.19 2.22
N ALA A 101 3.60 -8.02 2.40
CA ALA A 101 4.96 -7.91 2.93
C ALA A 101 5.06 -8.43 4.37
N LEU A 102 4.15 -8.00 5.25
CA LEU A 102 4.08 -8.51 6.62
C LEU A 102 3.89 -10.03 6.66
N LEU A 103 2.98 -10.55 5.84
CA LEU A 103 2.75 -12.00 5.72
C LEU A 103 3.98 -12.76 5.22
N ALA A 104 4.74 -12.16 4.30
CA ALA A 104 5.98 -12.75 3.79
C ALA A 104 7.08 -12.78 4.87
N GLY A 105 7.10 -11.80 5.78
CA GLY A 105 8.07 -11.70 6.87
C GLY A 105 7.90 -12.68 8.03
N TYR A 106 6.75 -13.37 8.15
CA TYR A 106 6.49 -14.28 9.27
C TYR A 106 7.30 -15.57 9.27
N GLY A 107 7.93 -15.96 8.16
CA GLY A 107 8.65 -17.22 8.07
C GLY A 107 9.59 -17.31 6.87
N PRO A 108 10.44 -18.34 6.81
CA PRO A 108 11.39 -18.51 5.73
C PRO A 108 10.71 -18.80 4.39
N ASP A 109 11.37 -18.46 3.29
CA ASP A 109 10.84 -18.50 1.92
C ASP A 109 10.27 -19.87 1.49
N ARG A 110 10.86 -20.97 1.99
CA ARG A 110 10.43 -22.35 1.70
C ARG A 110 9.22 -22.80 2.52
N MET A 111 8.90 -22.11 3.61
CA MET A 111 7.79 -22.45 4.49
C MET A 111 6.48 -21.90 3.93
N PRO A 112 5.44 -22.74 3.75
CA PRO A 112 4.12 -22.25 3.41
C PRO A 112 3.55 -21.34 4.49
N VAL A 113 2.81 -20.31 4.08
CA VAL A 113 2.15 -19.39 5.02
C VAL A 113 0.90 -20.04 5.57
N ASP A 114 0.72 -19.99 6.89
CA ASP A 114 -0.45 -20.56 7.57
C ASP A 114 -1.75 -19.86 7.10
N PRO A 115 -2.74 -20.60 6.56
CA PRO A 115 -4.02 -20.04 6.16
C PRO A 115 -4.80 -19.34 7.28
N ALA A 116 -4.64 -19.76 8.53
CA ALA A 116 -5.29 -19.11 9.67
C ALA A 116 -4.72 -17.69 9.88
N LEU A 117 -3.40 -17.55 9.78
CA LEU A 117 -2.70 -16.27 9.83
C LEU A 117 -3.09 -15.36 8.66
N VAL A 118 -3.16 -15.90 7.43
CA VAL A 118 -3.63 -15.15 6.26
C VAL A 118 -5.05 -14.62 6.50
N ARG A 119 -5.96 -15.46 6.99
CA ARG A 119 -7.36 -15.07 7.25
C ARG A 119 -7.46 -13.97 8.31
N LEU A 120 -6.67 -14.06 9.37
CA LEU A 120 -6.59 -13.03 10.41
C LEU A 120 -6.18 -11.68 9.80
N TRP A 121 -5.11 -11.66 9.01
CA TRP A 121 -4.62 -10.44 8.38
C TRP A 121 -5.55 -9.89 7.30
N VAL A 122 -6.21 -10.76 6.53
CA VAL A 122 -7.25 -10.34 5.58
C VAL A 122 -8.41 -9.67 6.31
N ARG A 123 -8.87 -10.21 7.44
CA ARG A 123 -9.94 -9.59 8.23
C ARG A 123 -9.52 -8.23 8.80
N ARG A 124 -8.31 -8.13 9.35
CA ARG A 124 -7.75 -6.85 9.86
C ARG A 124 -7.59 -5.84 8.72
N GLY A 125 -7.06 -6.27 7.58
CA GLY A 125 -6.92 -5.48 6.38
C GLY A 125 -8.25 -4.97 5.84
N ALA A 126 -9.26 -5.82 5.77
CA ALA A 126 -10.60 -5.44 5.34
C ALA A 126 -11.21 -4.38 6.27
N LEU A 127 -11.04 -4.50 7.59
CA LEU A 127 -11.48 -3.48 8.56
C LEU A 127 -10.74 -2.16 8.37
N LEU A 128 -9.42 -2.19 8.18
CA LEU A 128 -8.63 -0.98 7.89
C LEU A 128 -9.04 -0.33 6.56
N LEU A 129 -9.37 -1.15 5.56
CA LEU A 129 -9.79 -0.69 4.24
C LEU A 129 -11.09 0.14 4.31
N LEU A 130 -11.96 -0.08 5.30
CA LEU A 130 -13.14 0.75 5.54
C LEU A 130 -12.80 2.20 5.88
N GLY A 131 -11.60 2.46 6.44
CA GLY A 131 -11.11 3.81 6.70
C GLY A 131 -10.89 4.61 5.41
N VAL A 132 -10.55 3.94 4.31
CA VAL A 132 -10.27 4.58 3.01
C VAL A 132 -11.50 5.31 2.45
N PRO A 133 -12.66 4.66 2.20
CA PRO A 133 -13.85 5.36 1.72
C PRO A 133 -14.41 6.33 2.76
N LEU A 134 -14.20 6.08 4.06
CA LEU A 134 -14.63 7.00 5.12
C LEU A 134 -13.86 8.32 5.07
N VAL A 135 -12.53 8.27 4.99
CA VAL A 135 -11.68 9.46 4.88
C VAL A 135 -11.94 10.18 3.55
N TRP A 136 -12.07 9.43 2.45
CA TRP A 136 -12.41 10.01 1.15
C TRP A 136 -13.78 10.70 1.16
N GLY A 137 -14.81 10.07 1.73
CA GLY A 137 -16.14 10.64 1.87
C GLY A 137 -16.16 11.87 2.78
N LEU A 138 -15.38 11.87 3.87
CA LEU A 138 -15.20 13.04 4.72
C LEU A 138 -14.55 14.19 3.95
N ALA A 139 -13.52 13.90 3.15
CA ALA A 139 -12.85 14.90 2.34
C ALA A 139 -13.78 15.49 1.26
N LEU A 140 -14.68 14.67 0.69
CA LEU A 140 -15.76 15.17 -0.18
C LEU A 140 -16.75 16.08 0.58
N ALA A 141 -17.16 15.71 1.79
CA ALA A 141 -18.10 16.49 2.60
C ALA A 141 -17.53 17.86 3.01
N LEU A 142 -16.21 17.94 3.17
CA LEU A 142 -15.48 19.17 3.51
C LEU A 142 -15.06 19.99 2.28
N ARG A 143 -15.34 19.50 1.06
CA ARG A 143 -14.94 20.19 -0.18
C ARG A 143 -15.59 21.58 -0.25
N GLY A 144 -14.77 22.61 -0.48
CA GLY A 144 -15.22 24.00 -0.62
C GLY A 144 -15.37 24.75 0.70
N GLN A 145 -15.10 24.12 1.84
CA GLN A 145 -14.94 24.82 3.10
C GLN A 145 -13.59 25.56 3.13
N PRO A 146 -13.50 26.75 3.76
CA PRO A 146 -12.24 27.44 3.94
C PRO A 146 -11.27 26.55 4.74
N GLU A 147 -10.03 26.46 4.29
CA GLU A 147 -9.01 25.65 4.95
C GLU A 147 -8.80 26.17 6.37
N GLN A 148 -9.18 25.36 7.37
CA GLN A 148 -9.05 25.75 8.76
C GLN A 148 -7.59 25.53 9.23
N PRO A 149 -6.94 26.54 9.82
CA PRO A 149 -5.60 26.38 10.37
C PRO A 149 -5.55 25.22 11.36
N GLY A 150 -4.67 24.25 11.12
CA GLY A 150 -4.45 23.10 12.01
C GLY A 150 -5.31 21.86 11.72
N ILE A 151 -6.17 21.86 10.69
CA ILE A 151 -6.94 20.66 10.32
C ILE A 151 -6.03 19.47 9.98
N TRP A 152 -4.85 19.74 9.40
CA TRP A 152 -3.82 18.74 9.15
C TRP A 152 -3.26 18.13 10.44
N VAL A 153 -3.03 18.94 11.48
CA VAL A 153 -2.55 18.46 12.78
C VAL A 153 -3.61 17.58 13.44
N VAL A 154 -4.88 18.00 13.41
CA VAL A 154 -5.99 17.21 13.95
C VAL A 154 -6.15 15.90 13.18
N GLY A 155 -6.06 15.92 11.84
CA GLY A 155 -6.12 14.74 11.00
C GLY A 155 -5.00 13.74 11.29
N VAL A 156 -3.75 14.21 11.43
CA VAL A 156 -2.61 13.37 11.80
C VAL A 156 -2.79 12.80 13.21
N MET A 157 -3.18 13.62 14.18
CA MET A 157 -3.43 13.17 15.55
C MET A 157 -4.55 12.13 15.62
N ALA A 158 -5.65 12.34 14.91
CA ALA A 158 -6.74 11.38 14.81
C ALA A 158 -6.27 10.06 14.18
N GLY A 159 -5.45 10.12 13.12
CA GLY A 159 -4.84 8.94 12.51
C GLY A 159 -3.92 8.18 13.45
N LEU A 160 -3.08 8.88 14.20
CA LEU A 160 -2.20 8.29 15.22
C LEU A 160 -3.02 7.62 16.34
N VAL A 161 -4.03 8.31 16.88
CA VAL A 161 -4.91 7.78 17.92
C VAL A 161 -5.67 6.55 17.42
N ALA A 162 -6.22 6.60 16.19
CA ALA A 162 -6.90 5.45 15.60
C ALA A 162 -5.94 4.26 15.40
N THR A 163 -4.69 4.51 15.00
CA THR A 163 -3.67 3.47 14.85
C THR A 163 -3.32 2.83 16.19
N VAL A 164 -3.10 3.64 17.24
CA VAL A 164 -2.83 3.15 18.60
C VAL A 164 -4.03 2.38 19.14
N ALA A 165 -5.25 2.92 18.99
CA ALA A 165 -6.47 2.26 19.44
C ALA A 165 -6.69 0.92 18.72
N ALA A 166 -6.45 0.87 17.41
CA ALA A 166 -6.51 -0.36 16.63
C ALA A 166 -5.42 -1.36 17.09
N ALA A 167 -4.21 -0.90 17.38
CA ALA A 167 -3.14 -1.76 17.89
C ALA A 167 -3.54 -2.39 19.24
N VAL A 168 -4.06 -1.60 20.19
CA VAL A 168 -4.50 -2.08 21.52
C VAL A 168 -5.72 -3.00 21.42
N ALA A 169 -6.68 -2.71 20.55
CA ALA A 169 -7.89 -3.52 20.40
C ALA A 169 -7.64 -4.87 19.68
N LEU A 170 -6.50 -5.01 18.99
CA LEU A 170 -6.13 -6.19 18.21
C LEU A 170 -5.02 -7.03 18.87
N THR A 171 -4.52 -6.63 20.05
CA THR A 171 -3.68 -7.45 20.95
C THR A 171 -4.55 -8.21 21.94
#